data_AF-A0A800A8C4-F1
#
_entry.id   AF-A0A800A8C4-F1
#
_cell.length_a   1.000
_cell.length_b   1.000
_cell.length_c   1.000
_cell.angle_alpha   90.00
_cell.angle_beta   90.00
_cell.angle_gamma   90.00
#
_symmetry.space_group_name_H-M   'P 1'
#
loop_
_entity.id
_entity.type
_entity.pdbx_description
1 polymer ?
#
loop_
_entity_poly.entity_id
_entity_poly.type
_entity_poly.pdbx_seq_one_letter_code
_entity_poly.pdbx_strand_id
1 'polypeptide(L)'
;HHRVPGLEARGRVSGVAGLYTINREDVHPILGPSGVEGFWVANGFSGHGFKLAPAVGSMIAQGYTGESTDFDTDVPMEFFAVDRQPIEMAVKNVLA
;
A
#
# COMPACT_ATOMS: atom_id res chain seq x y z
N HIS A 1 -22.06 3.38 19.29
CA HIS A 1 -22.15 4.39 20.36
C HIS A 1 -20.93 4.44 21.30
N HIS A 2 -20.17 3.37 21.58
CA HIS A 2 -19.03 3.43 22.53
C HIS A 2 -17.99 4.55 22.26
N ARG A 3 -17.61 4.79 20.98
CA ARG A 3 -16.66 5.87 20.64
C ARG A 3 -17.30 7.24 20.47
N VAL A 4 -18.58 7.30 20.09
CA VAL A 4 -19.33 8.54 19.91
C VAL A 4 -20.76 8.34 20.43
N PRO A 5 -21.01 8.51 21.75
CA PRO A 5 -22.28 8.15 22.36
C PRO A 5 -23.46 9.01 21.90
N GLY A 6 -23.22 10.30 21.67
CA GLY A 6 -24.26 11.26 21.28
C GLY A 6 -24.63 11.27 19.79
N LEU A 7 -23.99 10.43 18.97
CA LEU A 7 -24.34 10.33 17.55
C LEU A 7 -25.61 9.49 17.41
N GLU A 8 -26.69 10.11 16.95
CA GLU A 8 -27.95 9.43 16.63
C GLU A 8 -27.74 8.44 15.47
N ALA A 9 -28.12 7.17 15.66
CA ALA A 9 -28.01 6.18 14.59
C ALA A 9 -29.15 6.39 13.58
N ARG A 10 -28.81 6.60 12.30
CA ARG A 10 -29.78 6.74 11.20
C ARG A 10 -29.45 5.77 10.08
N GLY A 11 -30.50 5.19 9.48
CA GLY A 11 -30.38 4.26 8.36
C GLY A 11 -30.21 2.79 8.76
N ARG A 12 -30.21 1.89 7.77
CA ARG A 12 -29.99 0.45 7.97
C ARG A 12 -28.49 0.16 7.92
N VAL A 13 -28.00 -0.60 8.90
CA VAL A 13 -26.62 -1.08 8.89
C VAL A 13 -26.45 -2.09 7.75
N SER A 14 -25.47 -1.85 6.90
CA SER A 14 -24.95 -2.78 5.90
C SER A 14 -23.43 -2.78 5.96
N GLY A 15 -22.80 -3.81 5.41
CA GLY A 15 -21.35 -3.94 5.42
C GLY A 15 -20.84 -4.80 4.29
N VAL A 16 -19.55 -4.63 3.99
CA VAL A 16 -18.78 -5.44 3.06
C VAL A 16 -17.54 -5.95 3.78
N ALA A 17 -17.03 -7.10 3.35
CA ALA A 17 -15.78 -7.66 3.84
C ALA A 17 -14.84 -7.93 2.66
N GLY A 18 -13.54 -7.72 2.87
CA GLY A 18 -12.49 -7.98 1.90
C GLY A 18 -11.23 -8.46 2.61
N LEU A 19 -10.38 -9.18 1.87
CA LEU A 19 -9.09 -9.63 2.38
C LEU A 19 -8.03 -8.59 2.09
N TYR A 20 -7.12 -8.39 3.04
CA TYR A 20 -5.90 -7.61 2.83
C TYR A 20 -4.73 -8.54 2.56
N THR A 21 -3.91 -8.18 1.58
CA THR A 21 -2.56 -8.73 1.48
C THR A 21 -1.65 -7.97 2.42
N ILE A 22 -1.22 -8.64 3.48
CA ILE A 22 -0.40 -8.06 4.56
C ILE A 22 1.07 -8.43 4.35
N ASN A 23 1.93 -7.41 4.29
CA ASN A 23 3.35 -7.59 4.56
C ASN A 23 3.57 -7.64 6.06
N ARG A 24 4.04 -8.78 6.59
CA ARG A 24 4.23 -8.97 8.04
C ARG A 24 5.58 -8.44 8.56
N GLU A 25 6.50 -8.15 7.66
CA GLU A 25 7.85 -7.70 8.03
C GLU A 25 7.82 -6.24 8.49
N ASP A 26 7.06 -5.38 7.81
CA ASP A 26 6.96 -3.97 8.17
C ASP A 26 5.70 -3.26 7.69
N VAL A 27 4.65 -3.99 7.28
CA VAL A 27 3.34 -3.44 6.89
C VAL A 27 3.35 -2.41 5.73
N HIS A 28 4.44 -2.33 4.96
CA HIS A 28 4.54 -1.49 3.78
C HIS A 28 4.43 -2.32 2.48
N PRO A 29 4.03 -1.70 1.35
CA PRO A 29 4.02 -2.37 0.06
C PRO A 29 5.38 -2.94 -0.33
N ILE A 30 5.33 -3.94 -1.20
CA ILE A 30 6.46 -4.53 -1.89
C ILE A 30 6.23 -4.37 -3.39
N LEU A 31 7.13 -3.65 -4.04
CA LEU A 31 7.06 -3.20 -5.42
C LEU A 31 8.30 -3.62 -6.20
N GLY A 32 8.15 -3.83 -7.51
CA GLY A 32 9.29 -3.95 -8.43
C GLY A 32 9.32 -5.26 -9.22
N PRO A 33 10.41 -5.52 -9.95
CA PRO A 33 10.58 -6.77 -10.68
C PRO A 33 10.71 -7.95 -9.72
N SER A 34 10.14 -9.07 -10.11
CA SER A 34 10.34 -10.35 -9.43
C SER A 34 11.54 -11.12 -9.99
N GLY A 35 11.82 -12.30 -9.46
CA GLY A 35 12.77 -13.25 -10.05
C GLY A 35 12.30 -13.91 -11.37
N VAL A 36 11.07 -13.63 -11.82
CA VAL A 36 10.53 -14.12 -13.11
C VAL A 36 10.58 -12.99 -14.13
N GLU A 37 11.20 -13.27 -15.28
CA GLU A 37 11.36 -12.29 -16.36
C GLU A 37 10.01 -11.68 -16.78
N GLY A 38 9.97 -10.35 -16.85
CA GLY A 38 8.77 -9.60 -17.22
C GLY A 38 7.66 -9.56 -16.16
N PHE A 39 7.81 -10.24 -15.02
CA PHE A 39 6.80 -10.24 -13.96
C PHE A 39 7.14 -9.22 -12.87
N TRP A 40 6.24 -8.25 -12.71
CA TRP A 40 6.33 -7.18 -11.71
C TRP A 40 5.30 -7.37 -10.60
N VAL A 41 5.68 -6.98 -9.39
CA VAL A 41 4.80 -7.04 -8.23
C VAL A 41 4.45 -5.63 -7.75
N ALA A 42 3.18 -5.48 -7.37
CA ALA A 42 2.69 -4.39 -6.54
C ALA A 42 1.75 -5.01 -5.50
N ASN A 43 2.29 -5.35 -4.33
CA ASN A 43 1.58 -6.18 -3.35
C ASN A 43 1.88 -5.76 -1.91
N GLY A 44 1.28 -6.43 -0.93
CA GLY A 44 1.61 -6.24 0.49
C GLY A 44 1.17 -4.91 1.10
N PHE A 45 0.19 -4.24 0.49
CA PHE A 45 -0.28 -2.91 0.91
C PHE A 45 -0.78 -2.82 2.35
N SER A 46 -1.07 -3.94 3.00
CA SER A 46 -1.36 -4.00 4.43
C SER A 46 -2.47 -3.04 4.87
N GLY A 47 -3.53 -2.91 4.07
CA GLY A 47 -4.65 -2.00 4.34
C GLY A 47 -4.46 -0.55 3.88
N HIS A 48 -3.26 -0.15 3.46
CA HIS A 48 -2.95 1.23 3.03
C HIS A 48 -3.12 1.46 1.52
N GLY A 49 -3.67 0.49 0.79
CA GLY A 49 -3.69 0.51 -0.67
C GLY A 49 -4.35 1.75 -1.27
N PHE A 50 -5.48 2.19 -0.72
CA PHE A 50 -6.22 3.33 -1.28
C PHE A 50 -5.42 4.63 -1.25
N LYS A 51 -4.80 4.98 -0.10
CA LYS A 51 -4.01 6.20 0.04
C LYS A 51 -2.69 6.16 -0.72
N LEU A 52 -2.11 4.97 -0.92
CA LEU A 52 -0.82 4.79 -1.59
C LEU A 52 -0.95 4.59 -3.11
N ALA A 53 -2.12 4.20 -3.61
CA ALA A 53 -2.33 3.82 -5.01
C ALA A 53 -1.81 4.84 -6.03
N PRO A 54 -2.01 6.18 -5.87
CA PRO A 54 -1.49 7.15 -6.84
C PRO A 54 0.04 7.12 -6.96
N ALA A 55 0.74 7.15 -5.83
CA ALA A 55 2.20 7.14 -5.81
C ALA A 55 2.75 5.78 -6.29
N VAL A 56 2.16 4.67 -5.82
CA VAL A 56 2.59 3.32 -6.23
C VAL A 56 2.37 3.07 -7.72
N GLY A 57 1.26 3.53 -8.28
CA GLY A 57 1.02 3.44 -9.73
C GLY A 57 2.07 4.18 -10.54
N SER A 58 2.40 5.41 -10.12
CA SER A 58 3.48 6.20 -10.71
C SER A 58 4.83 5.48 -10.60
N MET A 59 5.20 4.96 -9.42
CA MET A 59 6.46 4.22 -9.22
C MET A 59 6.56 3.01 -10.17
N ILE A 60 5.53 2.17 -10.24
CA ILE A 60 5.53 0.98 -11.10
C ILE A 60 5.64 1.36 -12.57
N ALA A 61 4.93 2.39 -13.02
CA ALA A 61 5.02 2.87 -14.40
C ALA A 61 6.45 3.33 -14.72
N GLN A 62 7.01 4.23 -13.90
CA GLN A 62 8.37 4.74 -14.07
C GLN A 62 9.42 3.61 -14.07
N GLY A 63 9.30 2.66 -13.13
CA GLY A 63 10.21 1.53 -13.04
C GLY A 63 10.11 0.58 -14.25
N TYR A 64 8.92 0.40 -14.80
CA TYR A 64 8.69 -0.50 -15.94
C TYR A 64 9.09 0.11 -17.28
N THR A 65 8.78 1.39 -17.51
CA THR A 65 9.02 2.07 -18.79
C THR A 65 10.37 2.78 -18.85
N GLY A 66 10.93 3.16 -17.71
CA GLY A 66 12.09 4.06 -17.64
C GLY A 66 11.76 5.52 -18.00
N GLU A 67 10.48 5.87 -18.07
CA GLU A 67 9.98 7.20 -18.41
C GLU A 67 9.36 7.87 -17.18
N SER A 68 9.35 9.20 -17.13
CA SER A 68 8.74 9.98 -16.04
C SER A 68 8.07 11.25 -16.58
N THR A 69 7.07 11.75 -15.88
CA THR A 69 6.22 12.91 -16.24
C THR A 69 6.05 13.87 -15.06
N ASP A 70 5.56 15.09 -15.32
CA ASP A 70 5.46 16.16 -14.31
C ASP A 70 4.54 15.88 -13.11
N PHE A 71 3.69 14.85 -13.18
CA PHE A 71 2.78 14.45 -12.10
C PHE A 71 3.24 13.22 -11.33
N ASP A 72 4.40 12.67 -11.71
CA ASP A 72 4.93 11.47 -11.10
C ASP A 72 5.51 11.74 -9.72
N THR A 73 5.56 10.69 -8.90
CA THR A 73 6.16 10.77 -7.57
C THR A 73 7.69 10.72 -7.68
N ASP A 74 8.37 11.55 -6.90
CA ASP A 74 9.83 11.54 -6.73
C ASP A 74 10.30 10.52 -5.69
N VAL A 75 9.38 9.74 -5.10
CA VAL A 75 9.73 8.69 -4.13
C VAL A 75 10.52 7.59 -4.83
N PRO A 76 11.76 7.29 -4.39
CA PRO A 76 12.58 6.27 -5.03
C PRO A 76 11.96 4.87 -4.90
N MET A 77 12.09 4.06 -5.96
CA MET A 77 11.56 2.69 -5.99
C MET A 77 12.19 1.83 -4.89
N GLU A 78 13.45 2.08 -4.55
CA GLU A 78 14.18 1.34 -3.51
C GLU A 78 13.46 1.34 -2.15
N PHE A 79 12.64 2.36 -1.87
CA PHE A 79 11.88 2.44 -0.63
C PHE A 79 10.87 1.30 -0.45
N PHE A 80 10.38 0.73 -1.56
CA PHE A 80 9.46 -0.42 -1.55
C PHE A 80 9.97 -1.63 -2.35
N ALA A 81 11.25 -1.66 -2.74
CA ALA A 81 11.80 -2.75 -3.54
C ALA A 81 11.60 -4.14 -2.90
N VAL A 82 11.47 -5.17 -3.74
CA VAL A 82 11.28 -6.58 -3.33
C VAL A 82 12.38 -7.09 -2.39
N ASP A 83 13.60 -6.61 -2.56
CA ASP A 83 14.81 -7.04 -1.87
C ASP A 83 15.31 -6.04 -0.81
N ARG A 84 14.51 -5.01 -0.51
CA ARG A 84 14.87 -4.04 0.52
C ARG A 84 14.93 -4.70 1.90
N GLN A 85 15.76 -4.14 2.78
CA GLN A 85 15.66 -4.49 4.19
C GLN A 85 14.33 -3.98 4.76
N PRO A 86 13.64 -4.76 5.62
CA PRO A 86 12.45 -4.31 6.29
C PRO A 86 12.69 -3.03 7.07
N ILE A 87 11.74 -2.09 7.02
CA ILE A 87 11.82 -0.85 7.77
C ILE A 87 11.63 -1.20 9.25
N GLU A 88 12.58 -0.85 10.10
CA GLU A 88 12.47 -1.09 11.53
C GLU A 88 11.33 -0.23 12.12
N MET A 89 10.39 -0.90 12.78
CA MET A 89 9.23 -0.27 13.39
C MET A 89 9.09 -0.72 14.83
N ALA A 90 8.99 0.23 15.76
CA ALA A 90 8.72 -0.05 17.16
C ALA A 90 7.32 -0.68 17.39
N VAL A 91 6.37 -0.37 16.50
CA VAL A 91 4.99 -0.90 16.55
C VAL A 91 4.47 -1.15 15.14
N LYS A 92 3.91 -2.33 14.89
CA LYS A 92 3.28 -2.71 13.62
C LYS A 92 1.75 -2.60 13.73
N ASN A 93 1.23 -1.38 13.63
CA ASN A 93 -0.21 -1.16 13.63
C ASN A 93 -0.69 -0.89 12.21
N VAL A 94 -1.65 -1.69 11.76
CA VAL A 94 -2.44 -1.41 10.56
C VAL A 94 -3.75 -0.78 11.03
N LEU A 95 -3.87 0.54 10.86
CA LEU A 95 -5.12 1.26 11.05
C LEU A 95 -5.55 1.75 9.66
N ALA A 96 -6.41 0.96 9.01
CA ALA A 96 -7.17 1.41 7.86
C ALA A 96 -8.37 2.25 8.32
#